data_AF-A0A936ICL0-F1
#
_entry.id   AF-A0A936ICL0-F1
#
_cell.length_a   1.000
_cell.length_b   1.000
_cell.length_c   1.000
_cell.angle_alpha   90.00
_cell.angle_beta   90.00
_cell.angle_gamma   90.00
#
_symmetry.space_group_name_H-M   'P 1'
#
loop_
_entity.id
_entity.type
_entity.pdbx_description
1 polymer ?
#
loop_
_entity_poly.entity_id
_entity_poly.type
_entity_poly.pdbx_seq_one_letter_code
_entity_poly.pdbx_strand_id
1 'polypeptide(L)'
;MNVSGTNTGSFMGIPHTGKKAMVEDMDIVELNDQGLCISHKSVNPNGILYAVGIMDKLDPSNMAAEAAALGIMAAADAGDTEKLVSYFAPDAKHYFNGIANSNDELKKRVTGFKSGFPDVKRSLTVVASGNGAVSVQGWLTGTNTGMFMGNPASGNKIKVSALGVYKFNDAGKVTEAWVELDAATMLAQLKGEQKMSTVKAKK
;
A
#
# COMPACT_ATOMS: atom_id res chain seq x y z
N MET A 1 -11.48 -4.05 3.89
CA MET A 1 -12.55 -4.58 4.78
C MET A 1 -11.87 -5.41 5.86
N ASN A 2 -12.32 -5.30 7.12
CA ASN A 2 -11.84 -6.17 8.20
C ASN A 2 -12.93 -7.16 8.56
N VAL A 3 -12.68 -8.45 8.35
CA VAL A 3 -13.64 -9.53 8.63
C VAL A 3 -13.11 -10.33 9.81
N SER A 4 -13.93 -10.52 10.85
CA SER A 4 -13.59 -11.38 11.98
C SER A 4 -14.75 -12.24 12.43
N GLY A 5 -14.45 -13.42 12.97
CA GLY A 5 -15.45 -14.38 13.45
C GLY A 5 -14.84 -15.72 13.85
N THR A 6 -15.68 -16.62 14.37
CA THR A 6 -15.31 -18.01 14.68
C THR A 6 -16.02 -18.94 13.70
N ASN A 7 -15.29 -19.86 13.08
CA ASN A 7 -15.88 -20.86 12.20
C ASN A 7 -16.55 -21.97 13.05
N THR A 8 -17.86 -21.86 13.26
CA THR A 8 -18.66 -22.80 14.09
C THR A 8 -19.68 -23.62 13.29
N GLY A 9 -19.91 -23.29 12.02
CA GLY A 9 -20.82 -24.01 11.13
C GLY A 9 -20.07 -24.59 9.92
N SER A 10 -20.57 -25.70 9.38
CA SER A 10 -20.02 -26.28 8.14
C SER A 10 -20.26 -25.33 6.96
N PHE A 11 -19.29 -25.26 6.03
CA PHE A 11 -19.36 -24.42 4.84
C PHE A 11 -18.98 -25.23 3.59
N MET A 12 -19.85 -25.26 2.58
CA MET A 12 -19.62 -25.97 1.31
C MET A 12 -19.17 -27.44 1.50
N GLY A 13 -19.73 -28.16 2.47
CA GLY A 13 -19.36 -29.56 2.76
C GLY A 13 -18.08 -29.73 3.59
N ILE A 14 -17.42 -28.63 3.98
CA ILE A 14 -16.22 -28.65 4.82
C ILE A 14 -16.64 -28.54 6.30
N PRO A 15 -16.21 -29.48 7.18
CA PRO A 15 -16.50 -29.42 8.61
C PRO A 15 -15.97 -28.14 9.26
N HIS A 16 -16.66 -27.68 10.30
CA HIS A 16 -16.21 -26.49 11.01
C HIS A 16 -14.85 -26.72 11.69
N THR A 17 -14.01 -25.69 11.75
CA THR A 17 -12.66 -25.81 12.32
C THR A 17 -12.56 -25.28 13.75
N GLY A 18 -13.56 -24.53 14.23
CA GLY A 18 -13.57 -23.91 15.56
C GLY A 18 -12.56 -22.76 15.71
N LYS A 19 -11.79 -22.44 14.67
CA LYS A 19 -10.76 -21.41 14.70
C LYS A 19 -11.37 -20.02 14.59
N LYS A 20 -10.77 -19.06 15.32
CA LYS A 20 -11.00 -17.63 15.08
C LYS A 20 -10.19 -17.18 13.87
N ALA A 21 -10.80 -16.37 13.04
CA ALA A 21 -10.13 -15.72 11.92
C ALA A 21 -10.26 -14.20 12.03
N MET A 22 -9.20 -13.51 11.64
CA MET A 22 -9.18 -12.09 11.34
C MET A 22 -8.49 -11.94 10.00
N VAL A 23 -9.17 -11.32 9.04
CA VAL A 23 -8.65 -11.11 7.69
C VAL A 23 -8.84 -9.66 7.34
N GLU A 24 -7.78 -9.07 6.82
CA GLU A 24 -7.83 -7.78 6.14
C GLU A 24 -7.80 -8.05 4.64
N ASP A 25 -8.70 -7.38 3.94
CA ASP A 25 -8.80 -7.46 2.50
C ASP A 25 -8.93 -6.06 1.90
N MET A 26 -8.48 -5.93 0.67
CA MET A 26 -8.62 -4.73 -0.14
C MET A 26 -9.21 -5.10 -1.47
N ASP A 27 -10.25 -4.38 -1.85
CA ASP A 27 -10.91 -4.56 -3.13
C ASP A 27 -10.43 -3.51 -4.11
N ILE A 28 -10.09 -3.96 -5.32
CA ILE A 28 -9.92 -3.11 -6.49
C ILE A 28 -11.24 -3.13 -7.24
N VAL A 29 -11.88 -1.96 -7.33
CA VAL A 29 -13.12 -1.77 -8.07
C VAL A 29 -12.82 -0.85 -9.26
N GLU A 30 -13.15 -1.32 -10.46
CA GLU A 30 -13.11 -0.53 -11.68
C GLU A 30 -14.54 -0.06 -12.00
N LEU A 31 -14.68 1.24 -12.25
CA LEU A 31 -15.95 1.86 -12.63
C LEU A 31 -15.88 2.32 -14.09
N ASN A 32 -17.00 2.26 -14.81
CA ASN A 32 -17.14 2.94 -16.10
C ASN A 32 -17.34 4.45 -15.93
N ASP A 33 -17.46 5.17 -17.05
CA ASP A 33 -17.71 6.62 -17.11
C ASP A 33 -19.05 7.04 -16.47
N GLN A 34 -20.01 6.13 -16.35
CA GLN A 34 -21.28 6.33 -15.66
C GLN A 34 -21.19 6.06 -14.14
N GLY A 35 -20.01 5.70 -13.63
CA GLY A 35 -19.80 5.34 -12.22
C GLY A 35 -20.30 3.95 -11.84
N LEU A 36 -20.64 3.10 -12.82
CA LEU A 36 -21.09 1.73 -12.59
C LEU A 36 -19.89 0.78 -12.48
N CYS A 37 -19.95 -0.15 -11.52
CA CYS A 37 -18.94 -1.17 -11.35
C CYS A 37 -18.89 -2.11 -12.56
N ILE A 38 -17.71 -2.21 -13.18
CA ILE A 38 -17.43 -3.11 -14.32
C ILE A 38 -16.44 -4.22 -13.97
N SER A 39 -15.69 -4.08 -12.87
CA SER A 39 -14.85 -5.14 -12.33
C SER A 39 -14.65 -4.94 -10.82
N HIS A 40 -14.66 -6.05 -10.08
CA HIS A 40 -14.38 -6.10 -8.65
C HIS A 40 -13.45 -7.26 -8.38
N LYS A 41 -12.31 -6.98 -7.74
CA LYS A 41 -11.27 -7.97 -7.44
C LYS A 41 -10.81 -7.78 -6.00
N SER A 42 -11.00 -8.82 -5.18
CA SER A 42 -10.34 -8.93 -3.88
C SER A 42 -8.84 -9.20 -4.07
N VAL A 43 -8.01 -8.53 -3.27
CA VAL A 43 -6.55 -8.73 -3.26
C VAL A 43 -6.16 -9.78 -2.22
N ASN A 44 -7.11 -10.34 -1.45
CA ASN A 44 -6.89 -11.50 -0.59
C ASN A 44 -8.09 -12.48 -0.60
N PRO A 45 -8.48 -13.02 -1.77
CA PRO A 45 -9.74 -13.76 -1.92
C PRO A 45 -9.80 -15.05 -1.09
N ASN A 46 -8.64 -15.61 -0.72
CA ASN A 46 -8.52 -16.84 0.05
C ASN A 46 -8.15 -16.60 1.52
N GLY A 47 -8.02 -15.34 1.96
CA GLY A 47 -7.53 -14.99 3.30
C GLY A 47 -8.27 -15.70 4.43
N ILE A 48 -9.59 -15.83 4.29
CA ILE A 48 -10.42 -16.53 5.29
C ILE A 48 -10.16 -18.03 5.30
N LEU A 49 -9.99 -18.66 4.14
CA LEU A 49 -9.75 -20.09 4.00
C LEU A 49 -8.40 -20.48 4.59
N TYR A 50 -7.38 -19.63 4.42
CA TYR A 50 -6.09 -19.77 5.09
C TYR A 50 -6.22 -19.62 6.61
N ALA A 51 -6.90 -18.56 7.08
CA ALA A 51 -7.04 -18.27 8.51
C ALA A 51 -7.76 -19.38 9.28
N VAL A 52 -8.74 -20.04 8.65
CA VAL A 52 -9.44 -21.19 9.26
C VAL A 52 -8.78 -22.54 9.01
N GLY A 53 -7.69 -22.59 8.23
CA GLY A 53 -6.90 -23.79 7.95
C GLY A 53 -7.60 -24.79 7.03
N ILE A 54 -8.44 -24.30 6.12
CA ILE A 54 -9.08 -25.09 5.05
C ILE A 54 -8.13 -25.20 3.85
N MET A 55 -7.35 -24.15 3.57
CA MET A 55 -6.28 -24.14 2.58
C MET A 55 -4.92 -24.04 3.28
N ASP A 56 -3.91 -24.70 2.71
CA ASP A 56 -2.52 -24.56 3.16
C ASP A 56 -2.00 -23.13 2.96
N LYS A 57 -0.92 -22.78 3.67
CA LYS A 57 -0.36 -21.41 3.78
C LYS A 57 -0.32 -20.64 2.45
N LEU A 58 -0.41 -19.31 2.54
CA LEU A 58 -0.27 -18.35 1.43
C LEU A 58 0.72 -18.85 0.36
N ASP A 59 0.28 -18.80 -0.90
CA ASP A 59 1.07 -19.13 -2.08
C ASP A 59 2.51 -18.56 -1.96
N PRO A 60 3.58 -19.34 -2.16
CA PRO A 60 4.95 -18.83 -2.09
C PRO A 60 5.20 -17.61 -3.00
N SER A 61 4.50 -17.50 -4.13
CA SER A 61 4.56 -16.34 -5.02
C SER A 61 3.95 -15.09 -4.37
N ASN A 62 2.88 -15.24 -3.59
CA ASN A 62 2.28 -14.17 -2.79
C ASN A 62 3.27 -13.69 -1.72
N MET A 63 3.97 -14.60 -1.03
CA MET A 63 4.99 -14.22 -0.04
C MET A 63 6.16 -13.44 -0.67
N ALA A 64 6.61 -13.84 -1.85
CA ALA A 64 7.67 -13.14 -2.58
C ALA A 64 7.21 -11.74 -3.03
N ALA A 65 5.97 -11.62 -3.51
CA ALA A 65 5.40 -10.34 -3.91
C ALA A 65 5.22 -9.39 -2.70
N GLU A 66 4.75 -9.88 -1.56
CA GLU A 66 4.67 -9.10 -0.32
C GLU A 66 6.05 -8.65 0.15
N ALA A 67 7.05 -9.54 0.13
CA ALA A 67 8.43 -9.20 0.45
C ALA A 67 8.99 -8.12 -0.49
N ALA A 68 8.67 -8.19 -1.79
CA ALA A 68 9.04 -7.18 -2.77
C ALA A 68 8.36 -5.83 -2.45
N ALA A 69 7.07 -5.82 -2.13
CA ALA A 69 6.36 -4.60 -1.73
C ALA A 69 6.96 -3.95 -0.47
N LEU A 70 7.32 -4.76 0.54
CA LEU A 70 8.05 -4.27 1.73
C LEU A 70 9.43 -3.71 1.36
N GLY A 71 10.14 -4.37 0.44
CA GLY A 71 11.42 -3.93 -0.09
C GLY A 71 11.35 -2.60 -0.84
N ILE A 72 10.29 -2.39 -1.62
CA ILE A 72 9.98 -1.12 -2.31
C ILE A 72 9.83 0.00 -1.28
N MET A 73 9.04 -0.20 -0.22
CA MET A 73 8.85 0.81 0.83
C MET A 73 10.13 1.15 1.56
N ALA A 74 10.92 0.13 1.92
CA ALA A 74 12.20 0.32 2.60
C ALA A 74 13.19 1.10 1.72
N ALA A 75 13.26 0.80 0.42
CA ALA A 75 14.11 1.54 -0.52
C ALA A 75 13.64 3.00 -0.68
N ALA A 76 12.33 3.23 -0.77
CA ALA A 76 11.77 4.57 -0.86
C ALA A 76 12.06 5.40 0.41
N ASP A 77 11.90 4.83 1.59
CA ASP A 77 12.19 5.51 2.88
C ASP A 77 13.68 5.81 3.04
N ALA A 78 14.55 4.94 2.54
CA ALA A 78 15.99 5.16 2.51
C ALA A 78 16.43 6.20 1.47
N GLY A 79 15.58 6.50 0.47
CA GLY A 79 15.96 7.30 -0.70
C GLY A 79 16.85 6.53 -1.69
N ASP A 80 16.92 5.19 -1.58
CA ASP A 80 17.69 4.32 -2.46
C ASP A 80 16.91 4.08 -3.75
N THR A 81 17.01 5.05 -4.66
CA THR A 81 16.23 5.07 -5.90
C THR A 81 16.62 3.96 -6.88
N GLU A 82 17.86 3.44 -6.82
CA GLU A 82 18.30 2.33 -7.67
C GLU A 82 17.73 1.00 -7.17
N LYS A 83 17.83 0.74 -5.86
CA LYS A 83 17.18 -0.43 -5.27
C LYS A 83 15.67 -0.38 -5.46
N LEU A 84 15.07 0.80 -5.34
CA LEU A 84 13.64 1.01 -5.57
C LEU A 84 13.23 0.54 -6.96
N VAL A 85 13.83 1.09 -8.02
CA VAL A 85 13.43 0.74 -9.40
C VAL A 85 13.80 -0.69 -9.78
N SER A 86 14.73 -1.34 -9.06
CA SER A 86 15.09 -2.74 -9.31
C SER A 86 13.92 -3.72 -9.12
N TYR A 87 12.88 -3.35 -8.37
CA TYR A 87 11.66 -4.15 -8.22
C TYR A 87 10.67 -4.00 -9.39
N PHE A 88 10.86 -3.02 -10.26
CA PHE A 88 9.93 -2.66 -11.33
C PHE A 88 10.42 -3.18 -12.69
N ALA A 89 9.48 -3.44 -13.59
CA ALA A 89 9.78 -3.64 -15.00
C ALA A 89 10.34 -2.33 -15.59
N PRO A 90 11.20 -2.40 -16.63
CA PRO A 90 11.80 -1.19 -17.23
C PRO A 90 10.77 -0.14 -17.68
N ASP A 91 9.62 -0.60 -18.17
CA ASP A 91 8.49 0.18 -18.68
C ASP A 91 7.33 0.31 -17.69
N ALA A 92 7.57 0.02 -16.40
CA ALA A 92 6.53 0.06 -15.39
C ALA A 92 5.86 1.44 -15.29
N LYS A 93 4.54 1.42 -15.15
CA LYS A 93 3.71 2.62 -15.00
C LYS A 93 3.41 2.89 -13.53
N HIS A 94 3.68 4.11 -13.09
CA HIS A 94 3.45 4.56 -11.72
C HIS A 94 2.38 5.63 -11.72
N TYR A 95 1.17 5.29 -11.29
CA TYR A 95 0.08 6.23 -11.16
C TYR A 95 0.16 6.93 -9.79
N PHE A 96 0.14 8.26 -9.82
CA PHE A 96 0.12 9.11 -8.64
C PHE A 96 -0.71 10.35 -8.95
N ASN A 97 -1.69 10.66 -8.11
CA ASN A 97 -2.68 11.71 -8.36
C ASN A 97 -3.36 11.54 -9.73
N GLY A 98 -3.65 10.28 -10.11
CA GLY A 98 -4.26 9.93 -11.40
C GLY A 98 -3.36 10.08 -12.64
N ILE A 99 -2.09 10.48 -12.49
CA ILE A 99 -1.16 10.68 -13.62
C ILE A 99 -0.17 9.53 -13.68
N ALA A 100 0.00 8.96 -14.88
CA ALA A 100 1.01 7.94 -15.13
C ALA A 100 2.42 8.56 -15.15
N ASN A 101 3.35 7.94 -14.45
CA ASN A 101 4.76 8.32 -14.37
C ASN A 101 5.64 7.11 -14.76
N SER A 102 6.81 7.42 -15.27
CA SER A 102 7.92 6.50 -15.55
C SER A 102 8.72 6.15 -14.29
N ASN A 103 9.61 5.17 -14.40
CA ASN A 103 10.59 4.85 -13.36
C ASN A 103 11.45 6.06 -12.97
N ASP A 104 11.88 6.89 -13.93
CA ASP A 104 12.70 8.07 -13.65
C ASP A 104 11.94 9.15 -12.88
N GLU A 105 10.65 9.32 -13.17
CA GLU A 105 9.78 10.23 -12.43
C GLU A 105 9.48 9.70 -11.02
N LEU A 106 9.34 8.39 -10.85
CA LEU A 106 9.30 7.76 -9.52
C LEU A 106 10.58 8.08 -8.73
N LYS A 107 11.78 7.94 -9.34
CA LYS A 107 13.05 8.27 -8.68
C LYS A 107 13.05 9.73 -8.22
N LYS A 108 12.70 10.68 -9.11
CA LYS A 108 12.60 12.11 -8.78
C LYS A 108 11.63 12.36 -7.63
N ARG A 109 10.47 11.69 -7.61
CA ARG A 109 9.49 11.81 -6.53
C ARG A 109 10.06 11.33 -5.20
N VAL A 110 10.70 10.17 -5.17
CA VAL A 110 11.33 9.63 -3.95
C VAL A 110 12.45 10.53 -3.46
N THR A 111 13.32 11.02 -4.36
CA THR A 111 14.34 12.01 -4.01
C THR A 111 13.71 13.27 -3.43
N GLY A 112 12.67 13.82 -4.04
CA GLY A 112 11.97 14.99 -3.54
C GLY A 112 11.38 14.81 -2.14
N PHE A 113 10.74 13.66 -1.89
CA PHE A 113 10.27 13.31 -0.54
C PHE A 113 11.43 13.21 0.45
N LYS A 114 12.52 12.53 0.10
CA LYS A 114 13.68 12.36 0.99
C LYS A 114 14.39 13.67 1.29
N SER A 115 14.47 14.58 0.31
CA SER A 115 15.03 15.92 0.48
C SER A 115 14.16 16.79 1.38
N GLY A 116 12.82 16.76 1.20
CA GLY A 116 11.90 17.52 2.04
C GLY A 116 11.79 16.97 3.45
N PHE A 117 11.89 15.64 3.60
CA PHE A 117 11.71 14.89 4.83
C PHE A 117 12.84 13.85 4.99
N PRO A 118 14.03 14.24 5.48
CA PRO A 118 15.14 13.31 5.66
C PRO A 118 14.82 12.11 6.57
N ASP A 119 13.88 12.29 7.50
CA ASP A 119 13.36 11.29 8.43
C ASP A 119 12.06 10.61 7.92
N VAL A 120 11.73 10.73 6.63
CA VAL A 120 10.53 10.11 6.05
C VAL A 120 10.50 8.61 6.34
N LYS A 121 9.34 8.14 6.78
CA LYS A 121 9.11 6.73 7.10
C LYS A 121 7.69 6.32 6.81
N ARG A 122 7.53 5.11 6.27
CA ARG A 122 6.25 4.43 6.08
C ARG A 122 6.07 3.37 7.16
N SER A 123 4.86 3.30 7.71
CA SER A 123 4.42 2.21 8.57
C SER A 123 3.17 1.59 7.99
N LEU A 124 3.27 0.33 7.57
CA LEU A 124 2.15 -0.40 6.98
C LEU A 124 1.27 -0.98 8.09
N THR A 125 -0.04 -0.83 7.91
CA THR A 125 -1.07 -1.48 8.74
C THR A 125 -1.68 -2.67 8.04
N VAL A 126 -1.73 -2.64 6.70
CA VAL A 126 -2.26 -3.73 5.87
C VAL A 126 -1.23 -4.09 4.81
N VAL A 127 -1.01 -5.39 4.61
CA VAL A 127 -0.33 -5.97 3.45
C VAL A 127 -1.16 -7.19 3.04
N ALA A 128 -1.62 -7.20 1.80
CA ALA A 128 -2.48 -8.24 1.26
C ALA A 128 -2.04 -8.58 -0.16
N SER A 129 -2.05 -9.86 -0.53
CA SER A 129 -1.60 -10.32 -1.84
C SER A 129 -2.51 -11.39 -2.44
N GLY A 130 -2.70 -11.29 -3.75
CA GLY A 130 -3.60 -12.15 -4.51
C GLY A 130 -3.85 -11.62 -5.91
N ASN A 131 -4.24 -12.51 -6.83
CA ASN A 131 -4.55 -12.16 -8.22
C ASN A 131 -3.42 -11.39 -8.94
N GLY A 132 -2.16 -11.74 -8.64
CA GLY A 132 -0.98 -11.08 -9.23
C GLY A 132 -0.74 -9.66 -8.74
N ALA A 133 -1.36 -9.24 -7.63
CA ALA A 133 -1.19 -7.92 -7.06
C ALA A 133 -0.90 -7.97 -5.55
N VAL A 134 -0.27 -6.91 -5.06
CA VAL A 134 -0.11 -6.64 -3.63
C VAL A 134 -0.69 -5.27 -3.32
N SER A 135 -1.57 -5.24 -2.33
CA SER A 135 -2.16 -4.04 -1.77
C SER A 135 -1.56 -3.75 -0.41
N VAL A 136 -1.28 -2.47 -0.16
CA VAL A 136 -0.71 -2.00 1.09
C VAL A 136 -1.46 -0.75 1.55
N GLN A 137 -1.66 -0.65 2.85
CA GLN A 137 -2.19 0.54 3.50
C GLN A 137 -1.32 0.88 4.69
N GLY A 138 -1.16 2.17 4.97
CA GLY A 138 -0.42 2.59 6.15
C GLY A 138 -0.37 4.10 6.34
N TRP A 139 0.70 4.52 7.02
CA TRP A 139 0.97 5.92 7.32
C TRP A 139 2.33 6.32 6.76
N LEU A 140 2.41 7.53 6.22
CA LEU A 140 3.64 8.22 5.91
C LEU A 140 3.88 9.28 7.00
N THR A 141 5.07 9.29 7.59
CA THR A 141 5.48 10.27 8.61
C THR A 141 6.79 10.93 8.24
N GLY A 142 7.03 12.13 8.74
CA GLY A 142 8.30 12.84 8.61
C GLY A 142 8.24 14.25 9.19
N THR A 143 9.39 14.91 9.27
CA THR A 143 9.57 16.30 9.66
C THR A 143 10.10 17.07 8.46
N ASN A 144 9.40 18.13 8.05
CA ASN A 144 9.81 18.90 6.89
C ASN A 144 10.95 19.87 7.24
N THR A 145 12.19 19.40 7.08
CA THR A 145 13.41 20.17 7.36
C THR A 145 14.13 20.64 6.09
N GLY A 146 13.67 20.21 4.92
CA GLY A 146 14.18 20.64 3.61
C GLY A 146 13.13 21.32 2.73
N MET A 147 13.57 21.84 1.59
CA MET A 147 12.67 22.40 0.58
C MET A 147 11.74 21.30 0.04
N PHE A 148 10.45 21.59 -0.05
CA PHE A 148 9.46 20.62 -0.52
C PHE A 148 8.37 21.32 -1.34
N MET A 149 8.03 20.76 -2.52
CA MET A 149 7.06 21.35 -3.46
C MET A 149 7.29 22.84 -3.76
N GLY A 150 8.55 23.25 -3.90
CA GLY A 150 8.93 24.65 -4.17
C GLY A 150 8.86 25.59 -2.97
N ASN A 151 8.52 25.10 -1.77
CA ASN A 151 8.45 25.89 -0.55
C ASN A 151 9.65 25.61 0.37
N PRO A 152 10.15 26.61 1.11
CA PRO A 152 11.16 26.41 2.16
C PRO A 152 10.69 25.42 3.24
N ALA A 153 11.63 24.89 4.01
CA ALA A 153 11.33 24.01 5.13
C ALA A 153 10.37 24.67 6.12
N SER A 154 9.23 24.02 6.37
CA SER A 154 8.22 24.50 7.32
C SER A 154 8.57 24.19 8.78
N GLY A 155 9.45 23.20 9.03
CA GLY A 155 9.74 22.66 10.36
C GLY A 155 8.61 21.79 10.94
N ASN A 156 7.50 21.62 10.23
CA ASN A 156 6.33 20.90 10.70
C ASN A 156 6.46 19.38 10.50
N LYS A 157 5.80 18.63 11.38
CA LYS A 157 5.67 17.17 11.26
C LYS A 157 4.43 16.80 10.48
N ILE A 158 4.53 15.73 9.70
CA ILE A 158 3.40 15.12 9.01
C ILE A 158 3.12 13.70 9.50
N LYS A 159 1.85 13.32 9.44
CA LYS A 159 1.36 11.94 9.46
C LYS A 159 0.12 11.88 8.60
N VAL A 160 0.23 11.20 7.48
CA VAL A 160 -0.83 11.09 6.47
C VAL A 160 -1.05 9.64 6.10
N SER A 161 -2.30 9.29 5.80
CA SER A 161 -2.62 7.95 5.31
C SER A 161 -2.05 7.77 3.90
N ALA A 162 -1.65 6.53 3.59
CA ALA A 162 -1.17 6.15 2.27
C ALA A 162 -1.73 4.78 1.87
N LEU A 163 -1.99 4.64 0.57
CA LEU A 163 -2.48 3.43 -0.08
C LEU A 163 -1.55 3.10 -1.26
N GLY A 164 -1.27 1.83 -1.46
CA GLY A 164 -0.52 1.34 -2.61
C GLY A 164 -1.12 0.07 -3.17
N VAL A 165 -1.14 -0.07 -4.49
CA VAL A 165 -1.45 -1.30 -5.22
C VAL A 165 -0.34 -1.54 -6.21
N TYR A 166 0.25 -2.74 -6.22
CA TYR A 166 1.36 -3.13 -7.08
C TYR A 166 0.97 -4.39 -7.85
N LYS A 167 0.88 -4.31 -9.18
CA LYS A 167 0.67 -5.48 -10.06
C LYS A 167 2.01 -6.06 -10.47
N PHE A 168 2.14 -7.37 -10.37
CA PHE A 168 3.35 -8.13 -10.69
C PHE A 168 3.16 -8.95 -11.97
N ASN A 169 4.24 -9.12 -12.73
CA ASN A 169 4.32 -10.11 -13.81
C ASN A 169 4.94 -11.43 -13.31
N ASP A 170 4.98 -12.44 -14.17
CA ASP A 170 5.53 -13.77 -13.87
C ASP A 170 7.02 -13.76 -13.50
N ALA A 171 7.75 -12.72 -13.91
CA ALA A 171 9.15 -12.52 -13.52
C ALA A 171 9.30 -11.90 -12.12
N GLY A 172 8.21 -11.68 -11.39
CA GLY A 172 8.19 -11.05 -10.07
C GLY A 172 8.52 -9.55 -10.09
N LYS A 173 8.35 -8.89 -11.24
CA LYS A 173 8.55 -7.43 -11.39
C LYS A 173 7.22 -6.70 -11.40
N VAL A 174 7.19 -5.53 -10.78
CA VAL A 174 6.02 -4.66 -10.81
C VAL A 174 5.87 -4.02 -12.19
N THR A 175 4.73 -4.17 -12.84
CA THR A 175 4.40 -3.57 -14.15
C THR A 175 3.55 -2.32 -14.01
N GLU A 176 2.69 -2.27 -13.00
CA GLU A 176 1.88 -1.10 -12.68
C GLU A 176 1.80 -0.90 -11.17
N ALA A 177 1.88 0.35 -10.74
CA ALA A 177 1.67 0.72 -9.35
C ALA A 177 0.75 1.94 -9.23
N TRP A 178 -0.24 1.89 -8.34
CA TRP A 178 -1.05 3.03 -7.93
C TRP A 178 -0.70 3.36 -6.50
N VAL A 179 -0.19 4.56 -6.25
CA VAL A 179 0.17 5.00 -4.91
C VAL A 179 -0.47 6.35 -4.65
N GLU A 180 -1.23 6.44 -3.57
CA GLU A 180 -1.88 7.68 -3.16
C GLU A 180 -1.60 7.94 -1.68
N LEU A 181 -1.57 9.21 -1.33
CA LEU A 181 -1.48 9.68 0.05
C LEU A 181 -2.49 10.80 0.25
N ASP A 182 -2.89 11.03 1.49
CA ASP A 182 -3.78 12.14 1.84
C ASP A 182 -3.06 13.49 1.69
N ALA A 183 -3.03 13.98 0.45
CA ALA A 183 -2.33 15.19 0.05
C ALA A 183 -2.96 16.44 0.69
N ALA A 184 -4.28 16.44 0.88
CA ALA A 184 -4.99 17.55 1.52
C ALA A 184 -4.54 17.72 2.98
N THR A 185 -4.53 16.63 3.75
CA THR A 185 -4.03 16.63 5.13
C THR A 185 -2.54 16.98 5.17
N MET A 186 -1.72 16.47 4.23
CA MET A 186 -0.29 16.78 4.16
C MET A 186 -0.05 18.30 4.01
N LEU A 187 -0.76 18.93 3.07
CA LEU A 187 -0.64 20.37 2.82
C LEU A 187 -1.10 21.19 4.02
N ALA A 188 -2.21 20.81 4.67
CA ALA A 188 -2.69 21.48 5.88
C ALA A 188 -1.68 21.36 7.04
N GLN A 189 -1.09 20.17 7.25
CA GLN A 189 -0.06 19.95 8.28
C GLN A 189 1.23 20.74 8.00
N LEU A 190 1.64 20.84 6.74
CA LEU A 190 2.80 21.65 6.33
C LEU A 190 2.61 23.14 6.61
N LYS A 191 1.38 23.65 6.48
CA LYS A 191 1.02 25.03 6.83
C LYS A 191 0.78 25.24 8.33
N GLY A 192 0.79 24.17 9.13
CA GLY A 192 0.46 24.23 10.56
C GLY A 192 -1.04 24.38 10.86
N GLU A 193 -1.90 24.20 9.85
CA GLU A 193 -3.36 24.40 9.94
C GLU A 193 -4.07 23.19 10.57
N GLN A 194 -3.41 22.03 10.62
CA GLN A 194 -3.94 20.81 11.22
C GLN A 194 -2.89 20.14 12.11
N LYS A 195 -3.22 19.90 13.37
CA LYS A 195 -2.36 19.12 14.27
C LYS A 195 -2.49 17.62 13.95
N MET A 196 -1.39 16.89 14.10
CA MET A 196 -1.33 15.43 14.00
C MET A 196 -2.51 14.77 14.73
N SER A 197 -3.38 14.06 14.00
CA SER A 197 -4.49 13.35 14.64
C SER A 197 -3.99 12.08 15.32
N THR A 198 -4.38 11.89 16.58
CA THR A 198 -4.19 10.64 17.32
C THR A 198 -5.35 9.70 17.03
N VAL A 199 -5.45 9.20 15.80
CA VAL A 199 -6.31 8.03 15.56
C VAL A 199 -5.65 6.85 16.27
N LYS A 200 -6.20 6.48 17.44
CA LYS A 200 -5.84 5.25 18.15
C LYS A 200 -6.14 4.08 17.21
N ALA A 201 -5.16 3.24 16.94
CA ALA A 201 -5.42 1.93 16.36
C ALA A 201 -6.48 1.25 17.23
N LYS A 202 -7.65 0.94 16.66
CA LYS A 202 -8.64 0.11 17.35
C LYS A 202 -7.98 -1.26 17.52
N LYS A 203 -7.73 -1.63 18.79
CA LYS A 203 -7.37 -2.98 19.20
C LYS A 203 -8.47 -3.96 18.83
#